data_AF-A0A6V8LWZ1-F1
#
_entry.id   AF-A0A6V8LWZ1-F1
#
_cell.length_a   1.000
_cell.length_b   1.000
_cell.length_c   1.000
_cell.angle_alpha   90.00
_cell.angle_beta   90.00
_cell.angle_gamma   90.00
#
_symmetry.space_group_name_H-M   'P 1'
#
loop_
_entity.id
_entity.type
_entity.pdbx_description
1 polymer ?
#
loop_
_entity_poly.entity_id
_entity_poly.type
_entity_poly.pdbx_seq_one_letter_code
_entity_poly.pdbx_strand_id
1 'polypeptide(L)'
;MHALHHAPDLTKPEQARRVARSLGLGEAALNEVDFDDLFVSEDVLKTLHGLAMDILRESRDAPIISAYWVDDSRELLLCADAGSDLHLVRVPGKHWSVRPAESH
;
A
#
# COMPACT_ATOMS: atom_id res chain seq x y z
N MET A 1 -3.16 31.77 -5.95
CA MET A 1 -2.40 30.52 -6.23
C MET A 1 -3.05 29.42 -5.41
N HIS A 2 -4.02 28.70 -5.99
CA HIS A 2 -4.62 27.54 -5.34
C HIS A 2 -3.82 26.33 -5.82
N ALA A 3 -3.07 25.69 -4.93
CA ALA A 3 -2.61 24.34 -5.17
C ALA A 3 -3.87 23.47 -5.27
N LEU A 4 -4.19 23.02 -6.47
CA LEU A 4 -5.10 21.90 -6.67
C LEU A 4 -4.44 20.72 -5.96
N HIS A 5 -4.81 20.49 -4.70
CA HIS A 5 -4.65 19.19 -4.09
C HIS A 5 -5.54 18.26 -4.90
N HIS A 6 -4.99 17.73 -6.00
CA HIS A 6 -5.55 16.57 -6.65
C HIS A 6 -5.65 15.52 -5.55
N ALA A 7 -6.89 15.21 -5.15
CA ALA A 7 -7.11 14.00 -4.36
C ALA A 7 -6.43 12.86 -5.14
N PRO A 8 -5.64 12.00 -4.49
CA PRO A 8 -5.03 10.88 -5.17
C PRO A 8 -6.13 10.13 -5.92
N ASP A 9 -5.94 9.94 -7.23
CA ASP A 9 -6.85 9.16 -8.06
C ASP A 9 -6.60 7.69 -7.71
N LEU A 10 -7.20 7.27 -6.59
CA LEU A 10 -7.02 5.93 -6.05
C LEU A 10 -7.71 4.95 -6.99
N THR A 11 -6.94 4.04 -7.58
CA THR A 11 -7.46 3.06 -8.52
C THR A 11 -8.45 2.09 -7.85
N LYS A 12 -8.36 1.96 -6.52
CA LYS A 12 -9.20 1.08 -5.69
C LYS A 12 -9.78 1.84 -4.48
N PRO A 13 -10.82 2.68 -4.67
CA PRO A 13 -11.34 3.56 -3.62
C PRO A 13 -11.96 2.79 -2.44
N GLU A 14 -12.59 1.64 -2.67
CA GLU A 14 -13.16 0.82 -1.59
C GLU A 14 -12.08 0.15 -0.72
N GLN A 15 -10.97 -0.29 -1.33
CA GLN A 15 -9.84 -0.85 -0.59
C GLN A 15 -9.19 0.24 0.27
N ALA A 16 -8.92 1.42 -0.32
CA ALA A 16 -8.34 2.54 0.41
C ALA A 16 -9.20 2.98 1.60
N ARG A 17 -10.54 2.99 1.43
CA ARG A 17 -11.50 3.20 2.54
C ARG A 17 -11.33 2.22 3.68
N ARG A 18 -11.22 0.93 3.36
CA ARG A 18 -11.02 -0.14 4.36
C ARG A 18 -9.68 0.01 5.08
N VAL A 19 -8.62 0.36 4.36
CA VAL A 19 -7.29 0.62 4.93
C VAL A 19 -7.33 1.84 5.85
N ALA A 20 -7.87 2.97 5.39
CA ALA A 20 -7.98 4.20 6.18
C ALA A 20 -8.77 3.96 7.47
N ARG A 21 -9.92 3.28 7.37
CA ARG A 21 -10.75 2.91 8.52
C ARG A 21 -10.00 2.00 9.50
N SER A 22 -9.26 1.00 9.00
CA SER A 22 -8.46 0.09 9.84
C SER A 22 -7.35 0.80 10.60
N LEU A 23 -6.84 1.91 10.06
CA LEU A 23 -5.78 2.71 10.66
C LEU A 23 -6.29 3.89 11.49
N GLY A 24 -7.61 4.15 11.50
CA GLY A 24 -8.19 5.32 12.13
C GLY A 24 -7.81 6.64 11.45
N LEU A 25 -7.47 6.59 10.17
CA LEU A 25 -7.04 7.73 9.35
C LEU A 25 -8.19 8.22 8.45
N GLY A 26 -8.11 9.48 8.02
CA GLY A 26 -8.94 9.96 6.92
C GLY A 26 -8.45 9.40 5.59
N GLU A 27 -9.36 9.11 4.65
CA GLU A 27 -9.04 8.58 3.31
C GLU A 27 -8.02 9.47 2.56
N ALA A 28 -8.10 10.78 2.75
CA ALA A 28 -7.21 11.75 2.12
C ALA A 28 -5.74 11.68 2.62
N ALA A 29 -5.45 10.91 3.67
CA ALA A 29 -4.10 10.72 4.18
C ALA A 29 -3.36 9.55 3.51
N LEU A 30 -4.04 8.80 2.63
CA LEU A 30 -3.47 7.68 1.90
C LEU A 30 -3.21 8.05 0.45
N ASN A 31 -1.97 7.86 0.01
CA ASN A 31 -1.58 7.99 -1.39
C ASN A 31 -1.26 6.59 -1.93
N GLU A 32 -1.99 6.11 -2.92
CA GLU A 32 -1.65 4.85 -3.59
C GLU A 32 -0.34 5.02 -4.37
N VAL A 33 0.52 4.02 -4.28
CA VAL A 33 1.81 3.99 -4.97
C VAL A 33 1.88 2.73 -5.81
N ASP A 34 2.31 2.86 -7.06
CA ASP A 34 2.53 1.70 -7.92
C ASP A 34 3.72 0.88 -7.42
N PHE A 35 3.58 -0.45 -7.43
CA PHE A 35 4.67 -1.36 -7.09
C PHE A 35 5.82 -1.30 -8.09
N ASP A 36 5.54 -1.02 -9.36
CA ASP A 36 6.57 -0.90 -10.39
C ASP A 36 7.49 0.31 -10.15
N ASP A 37 6.94 1.34 -9.50
CA ASP A 37 7.66 2.54 -9.06
C ASP A 37 8.29 2.39 -7.68
N LEU A 38 8.14 1.26 -7.00
CA LEU A 38 8.71 1.04 -5.68
C LEU A 38 10.01 0.24 -5.74
N PHE A 39 10.98 0.69 -4.95
CA PHE A 39 12.07 -0.14 -4.47
C PHE A 39 11.77 -0.49 -3.02
N VAL A 40 11.75 -1.78 -2.68
CA VAL A 40 11.59 -2.27 -1.31
C VAL A 40 12.73 -3.21 -0.97
N SER A 41 13.15 -3.22 0.29
CA SER A 41 14.20 -4.13 0.76
C SER A 41 13.78 -5.61 0.62
N GLU A 42 14.76 -6.50 0.47
CA GLU A 42 14.52 -7.94 0.32
C GLU A 42 13.69 -8.53 1.47
N ASP A 43 13.90 -8.05 2.70
CA ASP A 43 13.16 -8.48 3.88
C ASP A 43 11.65 -8.19 3.73
N VAL A 44 11.30 -7.04 3.16
CA VAL A 44 9.90 -6.67 2.90
C VAL A 44 9.29 -7.58 1.84
N LEU A 45 10.04 -7.93 0.79
CA LEU A 45 9.58 -8.87 -0.23
C LEU A 45 9.35 -10.27 0.37
N LYS A 46 10.23 -10.73 1.25
CA LYS A 46 10.05 -12.02 1.97
C LYS A 46 8.82 -11.99 2.87
N THR A 47 8.59 -10.90 3.61
CA THR A 47 7.39 -10.74 4.43
C THR A 47 6.12 -10.74 3.59
N LEU A 48 6.10 -10.00 2.49
CA LEU A 48 4.98 -9.99 1.54
C LEU A 48 4.70 -11.36 0.96
N HIS A 49 5.76 -12.07 0.54
CA HIS A 49 5.63 -13.39 -0.04
C HIS A 49 5.06 -14.39 0.98
N GLY A 50 5.58 -14.38 2.21
CA GLY A 50 5.04 -15.19 3.31
C GLY A 50 3.57 -14.89 3.57
N LEU A 51 3.21 -13.60 3.66
CA LEU A 51 1.83 -13.17 3.86
C LEU A 51 0.91 -13.65 2.72
N ALA A 52 1.34 -13.49 1.46
CA ALA A 52 0.56 -13.94 0.32
C ALA A 52 0.36 -15.46 0.33
N MET A 53 1.38 -16.24 0.73
CA MET A 53 1.28 -17.69 0.87
C MET A 53 0.33 -18.11 2.00
N ASP A 54 0.39 -17.42 3.15
CA ASP A 54 -0.52 -17.69 4.26
C ASP A 54 -1.98 -17.37 3.88
N ILE A 55 -2.22 -16.25 3.20
CA ILE A 55 -3.55 -15.89 2.69
C ILE A 55 -4.04 -16.92 1.67
N LEU A 56 -3.21 -17.33 0.73
CA LEU A 56 -3.58 -18.35 -0.26
C LEU A 56 -3.82 -19.74 0.37
N ARG A 57 -3.26 -20.01 1.54
CA ARG A 57 -3.55 -21.23 2.29
C ARG A 57 -4.92 -21.16 2.98
N GLU A 58 -5.32 -19.98 3.42
CA GLU A 58 -6.53 -19.76 4.22
C GLU A 58 -7.74 -19.37 3.36
N SER A 59 -7.50 -18.75 2.22
CA SER A 59 -8.51 -18.29 1.25
C SER A 59 -8.34 -18.98 -0.10
N ARG A 60 -9.46 -19.21 -0.81
CA ARG A 60 -9.43 -19.71 -2.19
C ARG A 60 -9.10 -18.62 -3.20
N ASP A 61 -9.21 -17.36 -2.80
CA ASP A 61 -9.02 -16.21 -3.67
C ASP A 61 -7.61 -15.64 -3.51
N ALA A 62 -7.00 -15.28 -4.63
CA ALA A 62 -5.70 -14.63 -4.62
C ALA A 62 -5.84 -13.21 -4.01
N PRO A 63 -4.96 -12.82 -3.07
CA PRO A 63 -5.04 -11.49 -2.47
C PRO A 63 -4.73 -10.41 -3.51
N ILE A 64 -5.48 -9.32 -3.45
CA ILE A 64 -5.16 -8.09 -4.15
C ILE A 64 -4.15 -7.33 -3.31
N ILE A 65 -2.91 -7.27 -3.79
CA ILE A 65 -1.84 -6.52 -3.14
C ILE A 65 -1.84 -5.08 -3.69
N SER A 66 -1.86 -4.10 -2.77
CA SER A 66 -1.74 -2.66 -3.06
C SER A 66 -0.77 -2.00 -2.08
N ALA A 67 -0.12 -0.91 -2.50
CA ALA A 67 0.80 -0.15 -1.67
C ALA A 67 0.27 1.28 -1.48
N TYR A 68 0.36 1.78 -0.25
CA TYR A 68 -0.07 3.12 0.11
C TYR A 68 1.01 3.83 0.90
N TRP A 69 1.32 5.07 0.59
CA TRP A 69 2.14 5.93 1.42
C TRP A 69 1.22 6.80 2.30
N VAL A 70 1.55 6.90 3.59
CA VAL A 70 0.90 7.83 4.53
C VAL A 70 1.74 9.09 4.67
N ASP A 71 1.16 10.25 4.33
CA ASP A 71 1.88 11.53 4.25
C ASP A 71 2.63 11.89 5.55
N ASP A 72 2.01 11.68 6.71
CA ASP A 72 2.58 12.10 7.99
C ASP A 72 3.65 11.15 8.57
N SER A 73 3.75 9.90 8.10
CA SER A 73 4.60 8.90 8.77
C SER A 73 5.88 8.53 8.01
N ARG A 74 6.00 8.89 6.72
CA ARG A 74 7.06 8.39 5.81
C ARG A 74 7.13 6.84 5.79
N GLU A 75 6.04 6.17 6.14
CA GLU A 75 5.93 4.73 6.08
C GLU A 75 5.16 4.33 4.84
N LEU A 76 5.57 3.21 4.24
CA LEU A 76 4.79 2.54 3.22
C LEU A 76 3.93 1.49 3.90
N LEU A 77 2.64 1.50 3.59
CA LEU A 77 1.68 0.48 3.95
C LEU A 77 1.53 -0.45 2.77
N LEU A 78 1.79 -1.73 3.01
CA LEU A 78 1.45 -2.77 2.07
C LEU A 78 0.17 -3.44 2.54
N CYS A 79 -0.79 -3.52 1.64
CA CYS A 79 -2.10 -4.06 1.89
C CYS A 79 -2.30 -5.31 1.06
N ALA A 80 -2.69 -6.42 1.68
CA ALA A 80 -3.21 -7.59 1.00
C ALA A 80 -4.70 -7.74 1.36
N ASP A 81 -5.58 -7.56 0.37
CA ASP A 81 -7.03 -7.69 0.52
C ASP A 81 -7.49 -9.03 -0.08
N ALA A 82 -8.06 -9.88 0.77
CA ALA A 82 -8.60 -11.18 0.43
C ALA A 82 -10.14 -11.20 0.53
N GLY A 83 -10.80 -10.09 0.23
CA GLY A 83 -12.25 -9.96 0.31
C GLY A 83 -12.70 -9.70 1.74
N SER A 84 -12.91 -10.75 2.54
CA SER A 84 -13.30 -10.60 3.96
C SER A 84 -12.15 -10.06 4.81
N ASP A 85 -10.93 -10.46 4.49
CA ASP A 85 -9.75 -10.23 5.31
C ASP A 85 -8.84 -9.16 4.72
N LEU A 86 -8.33 -8.28 5.58
CA LEU A 86 -7.44 -7.18 5.23
C LEU A 86 -6.18 -7.30 6.06
N HIS A 87 -5.05 -7.58 5.40
CA HIS A 87 -3.75 -7.67 6.06
C HIS A 87 -2.92 -6.44 5.72
N LEU A 88 -2.42 -5.76 6.75
CA LEU A 88 -1.64 -4.54 6.63
C LEU A 88 -0.23 -4.75 7.17
N VAL A 89 0.78 -4.43 6.36
CA VAL A 89 2.19 -4.45 6.74
C VAL A 89 2.73 -3.03 6.67
N ARG A 90 3.25 -2.51 7.78
CA ARG A 90 3.92 -1.21 7.83
C ARG A 90 5.40 -1.40 7.51
N VAL A 91 5.88 -0.67 6.52
CA VAL A 91 7.27 -0.68 6.06
C VAL A 91 7.90 0.68 6.41
N PRO A 92 8.88 0.71 7.32
CA PRO A 92 9.56 1.94 7.69
C PRO A 92 10.30 2.55 6.50
N GLY A 93 10.40 3.89 6.45
CA GLY A 93 11.04 4.65 5.36
C GLY A 93 12.47 4.27 4.98
N LYS A 94 13.19 3.49 5.80
CA LYS A 94 14.53 2.96 5.47
C LYS A 94 14.50 1.70 4.60
N HIS A 95 13.34 1.07 4.45
CA HIS A 95 13.14 -0.20 3.75
C HIS A 95 12.42 -0.04 2.41
N TRP A 96 12.13 1.20 2.01
CA TRP A 96 11.51 1.49 0.73
C TRP A 96 11.93 2.86 0.19
N SER A 97 11.82 3.03 -1.12
CA SER A 97 11.93 4.32 -1.79
C SER A 97 11.13 4.29 -3.09
N VAL A 98 10.62 5.44 -3.53
CA VAL A 98 10.06 5.58 -4.89
C VAL A 98 11.22 5.68 -5.88
N ARG A 99 11.15 4.92 -6.98
CA ARG A 99 12.09 5.04 -8.08
C ARG A 99 12.01 6.47 -8.62
N PRO A 100 13.13 7.15 -8.86
CA PRO A 100 13.10 8.43 -9.54
C PRO A 100 12.45 8.19 -10.91
N ALA A 101 11.42 8.97 -11.24
CA ALA A 101 10.83 8.95 -12.57
C ALA A 101 11.97 9.15 -13.58
N GLU A 102 12.21 8.16 -14.43
CA GLU A 102 13.15 8.33 -15.54
C GLU A 102 12.59 9.46 -16.40
N SER A 103 13.16 10.65 -16.24
CA SER A 103 12.83 11.81 -17.06
C SER A 103 13.42 11.53 -18.43
N HIS A 104 12.58 11.03 -19.34
CA HIS A 104 12.91 10.83 -20.75
C HIS A 104 12.90 12.14 -21.54
#